data_AF-A0A3M1A1U8-F1
#
_entry.id   AF-A0A3M1A1U8-F1
#
_cell.length_a   1.000
_cell.length_b   1.000
_cell.length_c   1.000
_cell.angle_alpha   90.00
_cell.angle_beta   90.00
_cell.angle_gamma   90.00
#
_symmetry.space_group_name_H-M   'P 1'
#
loop_
_entity.id
_entity.type
_entity.pdbx_description
1 polymer ?
#
loop_
_entity_poly.entity_id
_entity_poly.type
_entity_poly.pdbx_seq_one_letter_code
_entity_poly.pdbx_strand_id
1 'polypeptide(L)'
;PASDGGFWLFGGRRPIPPELWKSPRYSGPHARADLLAGFAEAGLTQPLPLMTLTDVDEIADLAAMIAEMPRRPTPAQAACIAWARSHALPPMP
;
A
#
# COMPACT_ATOMS: atom_id res chain seq x y z
N PRO A 1 -4.52 -2.92 -1.05
CA PRO A 1 -4.84 -1.81 -0.11
C PRO A 1 -3.60 -1.41 0.67
N ALA A 2 -3.33 -0.12 0.86
CA ALA A 2 -2.30 0.31 1.80
C ALA A 2 -2.93 0.61 3.18
N SER A 3 -2.19 0.41 4.26
CA SER A 3 -2.65 0.63 5.65
C SER A 3 -2.98 2.08 5.95
N ASP A 4 -2.33 3.02 5.26
CA ASP A 4 -2.52 4.48 5.37
C ASP A 4 -3.81 4.99 4.70
N GLY A 5 -4.54 4.12 3.98
CA GLY A 5 -5.74 4.48 3.22
C GLY A 5 -5.52 4.59 1.70
N GLY A 6 -4.27 4.55 1.24
CA GLY A 6 -3.90 4.49 -0.17
C GLY A 6 -3.98 3.08 -0.78
N PHE A 7 -3.20 2.85 -1.84
CA PHE A 7 -3.03 1.54 -2.47
C PHE A 7 -1.60 1.36 -3.00
N TRP A 8 -0.97 0.25 -2.63
CA TRP A 8 0.39 -0.12 -3.06
C TRP A 8 0.45 -0.78 -4.45
N LEU A 9 -0.69 -1.22 -4.99
CA LEU A 9 -0.77 -1.81 -6.32
C LEU A 9 -2.14 -1.59 -6.95
N PHE A 10 -2.12 -1.26 -8.23
CA PHE A 10 -3.27 -1.35 -9.13
C PHE A 10 -2.86 -2.09 -10.40
N GLY A 11 -3.72 -2.97 -10.90
CA GLY A 11 -3.49 -3.72 -12.12
C GLY A 11 -4.80 -4.08 -12.82
N GLY A 12 -4.79 -4.03 -14.14
CA GLY A 12 -5.96 -4.37 -14.95
C GLY A 12 -5.60 -4.59 -16.42
N ARG A 13 -6.46 -5.31 -17.15
CA ARG A 13 -6.29 -5.57 -18.59
C ARG A 13 -6.80 -4.42 -19.46
N ARG A 14 -7.74 -3.62 -18.95
CA ARG A 14 -8.40 -2.55 -19.70
C ARG A 14 -7.80 -1.20 -19.28
N PRO A 15 -7.67 -0.26 -20.22
CA PRO A 15 -7.29 1.10 -19.87
C PRO A 15 -8.36 1.71 -18.96
N ILE A 16 -7.90 2.44 -17.96
CA ILE A 16 -8.75 3.24 -17.08
C ILE A 16 -8.70 4.69 -17.58
N PRO A 17 -9.85 5.37 -17.75
CA PRO A 17 -9.88 6.77 -18.17
C PRO A 17 -8.93 7.65 -17.34
N PRO A 18 -8.11 8.51 -17.97
CA PRO A 18 -7.17 9.38 -17.26
C PRO A 18 -7.78 10.24 -16.16
N GLU A 19 -9.03 10.65 -16.33
CA GLU A 19 -9.71 11.51 -15.34
C GLU A 19 -9.94 10.80 -14.00
N LEU A 20 -10.21 9.48 -14.01
CA LEU A 20 -10.32 8.70 -12.78
C LEU A 20 -9.00 8.65 -11.99
N TRP A 21 -7.87 8.81 -12.67
CA TRP A 21 -6.56 8.92 -12.02
C TRP A 21 -6.26 10.32 -11.51
N LYS A 22 -6.95 11.36 -11.94
CA LYS A 22 -6.67 12.75 -11.55
C LYS A 22 -7.59 13.26 -10.45
N SER A 23 -8.77 12.67 -10.32
CA SER A 23 -9.78 13.07 -9.33
C SER A 23 -9.46 12.74 -7.86
N PRO A 24 -8.73 11.65 -7.52
CA PRO A 24 -8.47 11.33 -6.12
C PRO A 24 -7.65 12.39 -5.39
N ARG A 25 -7.96 12.62 -4.11
CA ARG A 25 -7.13 13.41 -3.21
C ARG A 25 -5.90 12.59 -2.82
N TYR A 26 -4.86 12.68 -3.65
CA TYR A 26 -3.57 12.04 -3.39
C TYR A 26 -2.86 12.61 -2.15
N SER A 27 -1.83 11.87 -1.73
CA SER A 27 -1.02 12.20 -0.55
C SER A 27 -1.84 12.26 0.75
N GLY A 28 -2.85 11.41 0.85
CA GLY A 28 -3.69 11.30 2.04
C GLY A 28 -4.53 10.02 2.05
N PRO A 29 -5.20 9.74 3.17
CA PRO A 29 -5.89 8.47 3.42
C PRO A 29 -7.13 8.24 2.53
N HIS A 30 -7.49 9.23 1.72
CA HIS A 30 -8.68 9.21 0.89
C HIS A 30 -8.42 8.71 -0.53
N ALA A 31 -7.16 8.65 -0.98
CA ALA A 31 -6.81 8.39 -2.37
C ALA A 31 -7.49 7.12 -2.94
N ARG A 32 -7.46 6.01 -2.19
CA ARG A 32 -8.13 4.78 -2.61
C ARG A 32 -9.66 4.91 -2.62
N ALA A 33 -10.24 5.51 -1.58
CA ALA A 33 -11.69 5.64 -1.46
C ALA A 33 -12.26 6.50 -2.60
N ASP A 34 -11.60 7.60 -2.91
CA ASP A 34 -11.97 8.50 -4.01
C ASP A 34 -11.85 7.78 -5.37
N LEU A 35 -10.80 6.98 -5.59
CA LEU A 35 -10.65 6.19 -6.82
C LEU A 35 -11.78 5.17 -6.98
N LEU A 36 -12.14 4.43 -5.92
CA LEU A 36 -13.21 3.44 -5.96
C LEU A 36 -14.60 4.07 -6.18
N ALA A 37 -14.83 5.25 -5.60
CA ALA A 37 -16.03 6.04 -5.86
C ALA A 37 -16.12 6.44 -7.34
N GLY A 38 -15.02 6.94 -7.93
CA GLY A 38 -14.96 7.26 -9.35
C GLY A 38 -15.25 6.06 -10.26
N PHE A 39 -14.80 4.85 -9.89
CA PHE A 39 -15.16 3.62 -10.62
C PHE A 39 -16.66 3.34 -10.57
N ALA A 40 -17.30 3.52 -9.42
CA ALA A 40 -18.73 3.31 -9.26
C ALA A 40 -19.53 4.33 -10.08
N GLU A 41 -19.16 5.61 -10.02
CA GLU A 41 -19.79 6.69 -10.78
C GLU A 41 -19.65 6.50 -12.29
N ALA A 42 -18.50 6.00 -12.75
CA ALA A 42 -18.25 5.69 -14.16
C ALA A 42 -18.87 4.36 -14.62
N GLY A 43 -19.58 3.62 -13.76
CA GLY A 43 -20.18 2.32 -14.09
C GLY A 43 -19.15 1.22 -14.38
N LEU A 44 -17.93 1.36 -13.87
CA LEU A 44 -16.85 0.39 -14.06
C LEU A 44 -16.91 -0.71 -12.99
N THR A 45 -16.44 -1.90 -13.36
CA THR A 45 -16.27 -3.00 -12.41
C THR A 45 -15.25 -2.62 -11.34
N GLN A 46 -15.63 -2.79 -10.07
CA GLN A 46 -14.75 -2.51 -8.93
C GLN A 46 -13.52 -3.43 -8.94
N PRO A 47 -12.32 -2.90 -8.64
CA PRO A 47 -11.12 -3.73 -8.48
C PRO A 47 -11.28 -4.72 -7.33
N LEU A 48 -10.71 -5.92 -7.49
CA LEU A 48 -10.63 -6.89 -6.40
C LEU A 48 -9.53 -6.49 -5.42
N PRO A 49 -9.78 -6.47 -4.10
CA PRO A 49 -8.76 -6.16 -3.13
C PRO A 49 -7.75 -7.31 -3.01
N LEU A 50 -6.47 -6.97 -3.01
CA LEU A 50 -5.39 -7.84 -2.51
C LEU A 50 -5.25 -7.68 -1.00
N MET A 51 -4.26 -8.36 -0.41
CA MET A 51 -3.90 -8.13 0.99
C MET A 51 -3.56 -6.66 1.26
N THR A 52 -3.87 -6.22 2.48
CA THR A 52 -3.41 -4.94 2.98
C THR A 52 -1.94 -5.06 3.37
N LEU A 53 -1.12 -4.12 2.89
CA LEU A 53 0.29 -3.98 3.26
C LEU A 53 0.55 -2.53 3.68
N THR A 54 1.67 -2.31 4.36
CA THR A 54 2.09 -1.00 4.86
C THR A 54 3.16 -0.42 3.95
N ASP A 55 2.90 0.76 3.40
CA ASP A 55 3.92 1.55 2.72
C ASP A 55 4.89 2.09 3.80
N VAL A 56 6.19 2.13 3.47
CA VAL A 56 7.25 2.44 4.44
C VAL A 56 7.74 3.86 4.17
N ASP A 57 7.23 4.82 4.94
CA ASP A 57 7.55 6.25 4.79
C ASP A 57 8.37 6.78 5.98
N GLU A 58 8.10 6.29 7.18
CA GLU A 58 8.73 6.70 8.42
C GLU A 58 9.39 5.53 9.16
N ILE A 59 10.27 5.85 10.12
CA ILE A 59 10.96 4.85 10.95
C ILE A 59 9.97 3.95 11.70
N ALA A 60 8.81 4.49 12.08
CA ALA A 60 7.77 3.75 12.77
C ALA A 60 7.19 2.59 11.93
N ASP A 61 7.23 2.69 10.60
CA ASP A 61 6.68 1.69 9.69
C ASP A 61 7.57 0.45 9.57
N LEU A 62 8.84 0.53 10.00
CA LEU A 62 9.79 -0.58 9.92
C LEU A 62 9.31 -1.81 10.68
N ALA A 63 8.61 -1.63 11.81
CA ALA A 63 8.04 -2.73 12.56
C ALA A 63 6.97 -3.48 11.75
N ALA A 64 6.08 -2.76 11.08
CA ALA A 64 5.05 -3.33 10.20
C ALA A 64 5.69 -4.01 8.98
N MET A 65 6.67 -3.35 8.34
CA MET A 65 7.43 -3.91 7.23
C MET A 65 8.04 -5.28 7.59
N ILE A 66 8.68 -5.41 8.76
CA ILE A 66 9.28 -6.67 9.21
C ILE A 66 8.21 -7.76 9.39
N ALA A 67 7.04 -7.41 9.93
CA ALA A 67 5.95 -8.36 10.17
C ALA A 67 5.29 -8.85 8.87
N GLU A 68 5.26 -8.02 7.83
CA GLU A 68 4.65 -8.31 6.53
C GLU A 68 5.58 -9.03 5.55
N MET A 69 6.88 -9.15 5.88
CA MET A 69 7.86 -9.82 5.02
C MET A 69 7.56 -11.32 4.81
N PRO A 70 7.97 -11.89 3.66
CA PRO A 70 7.77 -13.30 3.38
C PRO A 70 8.40 -14.21 4.44
N ARG A 71 7.71 -15.31 4.77
CA ARG A 71 8.21 -16.33 5.72
C ARG A 71 9.56 -16.96 5.32
N ARG A 72 9.86 -16.97 4.02
CA ARG A 72 11.12 -17.47 3.45
C ARG A 72 11.74 -16.34 2.61
N PRO A 73 12.43 -15.38 3.24
CA PRO A 73 12.98 -14.24 2.53
C PRO A 73 14.16 -14.67 1.63
N THR A 74 14.34 -13.97 0.52
CA THR A 74 15.59 -14.04 -0.24
C THR A 74 16.75 -13.47 0.58
N PRO A 75 18.03 -13.73 0.22
CA PRO A 75 19.16 -13.15 0.94
C PRO A 75 19.11 -11.62 1.03
N ALA A 76 18.66 -10.93 -0.04
CA ALA A 76 18.50 -9.48 -0.06
C ALA A 76 17.39 -9.01 0.91
N GLN A 77 16.26 -9.70 0.94
CA GLN A 77 15.18 -9.41 1.89
C GLN A 77 15.61 -9.67 3.33
N ALA A 78 16.36 -10.75 3.58
CA ALA A 78 16.90 -11.05 4.89
C ALA A 78 17.87 -9.96 5.38
N ALA A 79 18.71 -9.43 4.49
CA ALA A 79 19.58 -8.29 4.80
C ALA A 79 18.77 -7.03 5.12
N CYS A 80 17.72 -6.73 4.35
CA CYS A 80 16.80 -5.61 4.62
C CYS A 80 16.11 -5.76 5.98
N ILE A 81 15.60 -6.96 6.31
CA ILE A 81 15.00 -7.26 7.61
C ILE A 81 16.00 -7.07 8.74
N ALA A 82 17.24 -7.54 8.58
CA ALA A 82 18.29 -7.40 9.59
C ALA A 82 18.62 -5.92 9.84
N TRP A 83 18.76 -5.13 8.77
CA TRP A 83 18.96 -3.69 8.87
C TRP A 83 17.77 -2.99 9.54
N ALA A 84 16.54 -3.31 9.14
CA ALA A 84 15.36 -2.68 9.74
C ALA A 84 15.25 -3.00 11.24
N ARG A 85 15.57 -4.24 11.65
CA ARG A 85 15.57 -4.62 13.08
C ARG A 85 16.59 -3.85 13.92
N SER A 86 17.69 -3.39 13.32
CA SER A 86 18.68 -2.59 14.06
C SER A 86 18.31 -1.11 14.19
N HIS A 87 17.24 -0.66 13.51
CA HIS A 87 16.79 0.74 13.48
C HIS A 87 15.34 0.93 13.95
N ALA A 88 14.53 -0.14 13.94
CA ALA A 88 13.15 -0.09 14.39
C ALA A 88 13.08 0.29 15.88
N LEU A 89 12.26 1.29 16.19
CA LEU A 89 11.93 1.63 17.57
C LEU A 89 11.08 0.50 18.18
N PRO A 90 11.24 0.21 19.49
CA PRO A 90 10.31 -0.68 20.17
C PRO A 90 8.88 -0.11 20.07
N PRO A 91 7.84 -0.95 20.00
CA PRO A 91 6.46 -0.47 19.96
C PRO A 91 6.21 0.43 21.17
N MET A 92 5.68 1.63 20.92
CA MET A 92 5.24 2.54 21.98
C MET A 92 4.12 1.87 22.80
N PRO A 93 4.15 1.95 24.14
CA PRO A 93 3.18 1.32 25.02
C PRO A 93 1.76 1.89 24.86
#